data_AF-A0A1F9YNR7-F1
#
_entry.id   AF-A0A1F9YNR7-F1
#
_cell.length_a   1.000
_cell.length_b   1.000
_cell.length_c   1.000
_cell.angle_alpha   90.00
_cell.angle_beta   90.00
_cell.angle_gamma   90.00
#
_symmetry.space_group_name_H-M   'P 1'
#
loop_
_entity.id
_entity.type
_entity.pdbx_description
1 polymer ?
#
loop_
_entity_poly.entity_id
_entity_poly.type
_entity_poly.pdbx_seq_one_letter_code
_entity_poly.pdbx_strand_id
1 'polypeptide(L)'
;MLKKLKAGGITYVAIGALIFLVSMGGMVHYSESPGFCNSCHIMGPYFQAWKASKHNKVSCVECHYPPSGAKTLLWKKFQASTQVVKYITRTYSPKPFAEVEDAACLRSGCHSERLLDGWVVDKAKHIRFNHTSHLSRDNEGRQLRCVSCHGQVMLNNHIEVNFKTCFLCHFKGRTSDRDIKPLKGCLGCHEIPPQNFKLGNMTYNHKEFVTQRGVACTDCHLNTVQGTGNAPKERCVDCHNTHEKLEQYTDVTALHKSHVAGHSIGCFRCHNELSHGFAARADAEALHIRKSTSSIFSVSAPPHQDLASPFVCANCHQDKHMGQEEMYTGLAQSMGLPVMPSPMHTARVACIGCHYDDGKTRTSPDREFKGINFRPAHAACVKCHGKKFEGLWDSVKQGLAADLGKLDVKLQEARAGLKGSTLAGKDLDAAKAALEKAARLQRFVRDAHGEHNIYLASKALRESDKIMTGVGEKAKTSLVDVSDLPMISGSYCAMCHEKVGVKVPPETVQPPKVLRPDGKIMPHKMHAEMMGCVNCHEIGAHKKVPLRKGVESKCQECHPK
;
A
#
# COMPACT_ATOMS: atom_id res chain seq x y z
N MET A 1 -78.76 -16.82 46.29
CA MET A 1 -77.32 -17.17 46.43
C MET A 1 -76.70 -17.76 45.15
N LEU A 2 -77.36 -18.68 44.43
CA LEU A 2 -76.81 -19.34 43.22
C LEU A 2 -76.38 -18.41 42.06
N LYS A 3 -77.03 -17.25 41.85
CA LYS A 3 -76.62 -16.26 40.81
C LYS A 3 -75.30 -15.53 41.14
N LYS A 4 -75.02 -15.24 42.42
CA LYS A 4 -73.77 -14.58 42.86
C LYS A 4 -72.57 -15.54 42.81
N LEU A 5 -72.79 -16.83 43.07
CA LEU A 5 -71.78 -17.89 42.90
C LEU A 5 -71.42 -18.13 41.42
N LYS A 6 -72.40 -18.11 40.51
CA LYS A 6 -72.15 -18.18 39.05
C LYS A 6 -71.40 -16.94 38.52
N ALA A 7 -71.73 -15.74 39.01
CA ALA A 7 -71.03 -14.52 38.63
C ALA A 7 -69.56 -14.50 39.13
N GLY A 8 -69.31 -14.93 40.37
CA GLY A 8 -67.94 -15.07 40.90
C GLY A 8 -67.11 -16.10 40.13
N GLY A 9 -67.69 -17.26 39.80
CA GLY A 9 -67.01 -18.28 38.99
C GLY A 9 -66.63 -17.80 37.59
N ILE A 10 -67.51 -17.05 36.91
CA ILE A 10 -67.22 -16.45 35.60
C ILE A 10 -66.08 -15.42 35.71
N THR A 11 -66.06 -14.61 36.77
CA THR A 11 -64.98 -13.64 37.01
C THR A 11 -63.63 -14.32 37.27
N TYR A 12 -63.58 -15.39 38.07
CA TYR A 12 -62.34 -16.13 38.30
C TYR A 12 -61.82 -16.83 37.04
N VAL A 13 -62.71 -17.37 36.21
CA VAL A 13 -62.34 -17.96 34.91
C VAL A 13 -61.83 -16.87 33.96
N ALA A 14 -62.46 -15.69 33.93
CA ALA A 14 -62.01 -14.57 33.10
C ALA A 14 -60.65 -14.02 33.55
N ILE A 15 -60.42 -13.89 34.86
CA ILE A 15 -59.12 -13.48 35.43
C ILE A 15 -58.06 -14.56 35.15
N GLY A 16 -58.37 -15.83 35.33
CA GLY A 16 -57.47 -16.95 35.02
C GLY A 16 -57.10 -16.99 33.54
N ALA A 17 -58.07 -16.80 32.65
CA ALA A 17 -57.84 -16.72 31.21
C ALA A 17 -57.00 -15.49 30.83
N LEU A 18 -57.23 -14.34 31.47
CA LEU A 18 -56.42 -13.14 31.25
C LEU A 18 -54.97 -13.35 31.70
N ILE A 19 -54.75 -13.90 32.89
CA ILE A 19 -53.40 -14.23 33.41
C ILE A 19 -52.70 -15.22 32.47
N PHE A 20 -53.43 -16.23 31.97
CA PHE A 20 -52.90 -17.19 31.01
C PHE A 20 -52.52 -16.54 29.68
N LEU A 21 -53.34 -15.63 29.13
CA LEU A 21 -53.03 -14.92 27.90
C LEU A 21 -51.84 -13.97 28.08
N VAL A 22 -51.75 -13.27 29.21
CA VAL A 22 -50.62 -12.39 29.54
C VAL A 22 -49.34 -13.17 29.72
N SER A 23 -49.37 -14.29 30.45
CA SER A 23 -48.19 -15.14 30.65
C SER A 23 -47.74 -15.79 29.34
N MET A 24 -48.67 -16.22 28.49
CA MET A 24 -48.37 -16.75 27.17
C MET A 24 -47.78 -15.68 26.24
N GLY A 25 -48.29 -14.44 26.28
CA GLY A 25 -47.69 -13.30 25.61
C GLY A 25 -46.25 -13.05 26.07
N GLY A 26 -46.01 -13.07 27.38
CA GLY A 26 -44.68 -12.90 27.98
C GLY A 26 -43.68 -13.99 27.55
N MET A 27 -44.11 -15.26 27.53
CA MET A 27 -43.28 -16.38 27.06
C MET A 27 -42.92 -16.25 25.57
N VAL A 28 -43.86 -15.79 24.74
CA VAL A 28 -43.60 -15.55 23.31
C VAL A 28 -42.57 -14.44 23.14
N HIS A 29 -42.73 -13.30 23.80
CA HIS A 29 -41.76 -12.20 23.72
C HIS A 29 -40.38 -12.61 24.26
N TYR A 30 -40.32 -13.40 25.33
CA TYR A 30 -39.05 -13.90 25.85
C TYR A 30 -38.34 -14.83 24.86
N SER A 31 -39.08 -15.72 24.18
CA SER A 31 -38.53 -16.65 23.17
C SER A 31 -37.94 -15.96 21.93
N GLU A 32 -38.26 -14.68 21.73
CA GLU A 32 -37.77 -13.84 20.64
C GLU A 32 -36.58 -12.95 21.06
N SER A 33 -36.23 -12.98 22.35
CA SER A 33 -35.18 -12.12 22.91
C SER A 33 -33.77 -12.62 22.58
N PRO A 34 -32.79 -11.71 22.39
CA PRO A 34 -31.38 -12.09 22.22
C PRO A 34 -30.83 -12.95 23.36
N GLY A 35 -31.31 -12.74 24.60
CA GLY A 35 -30.90 -13.51 25.77
C GLY A 35 -31.35 -14.97 25.71
N PHE A 36 -32.58 -15.22 25.24
CA PHE A 36 -33.06 -16.58 24.98
C PHE A 36 -32.21 -17.26 23.89
N CYS A 37 -31.93 -16.56 22.79
CA CYS A 37 -31.06 -17.09 21.73
C CYS A 37 -29.66 -17.44 22.24
N ASN A 38 -29.08 -16.60 23.13
CA ASN A 38 -27.78 -16.86 23.76
C ASN A 38 -27.77 -18.07 24.70
N SER A 39 -28.93 -18.50 25.20
CA SER A 39 -29.04 -19.73 26.00
C SER A 39 -28.77 -21.01 25.19
N CYS A 40 -28.81 -20.92 23.85
CA CYS A 40 -28.44 -22.02 22.96
C CYS A 40 -26.93 -22.06 22.71
N HIS A 41 -26.32 -23.26 22.76
CA HIS A 41 -24.85 -23.43 22.76
C HIS A 41 -24.09 -22.90 21.52
N ILE A 42 -24.77 -22.68 20.39
CA ILE A 42 -24.16 -22.28 19.12
C ILE A 42 -24.20 -20.76 18.91
N MET A 43 -25.08 -20.08 19.64
CA MET A 43 -25.34 -18.66 19.44
C MET A 43 -24.38 -17.76 20.20
N GLY A 44 -23.62 -18.26 21.18
CA GLY A 44 -22.71 -17.47 22.01
C GLY A 44 -21.82 -16.50 21.21
N PRO A 45 -21.03 -16.97 20.22
CA PRO A 45 -20.19 -16.10 19.40
C PRO A 45 -21.00 -15.04 18.61
N TYR A 46 -22.16 -15.43 18.07
CA TYR A 46 -23.04 -14.53 17.31
C TYR A 46 -23.69 -13.48 18.20
N PHE A 47 -24.08 -13.85 19.43
CA PHE A 47 -24.60 -12.94 20.43
C PHE A 47 -23.54 -11.92 20.86
N GLN A 48 -22.29 -12.34 21.07
CA GLN A 48 -21.20 -11.39 21.37
C GLN A 48 -20.96 -10.42 20.20
N ALA A 49 -20.96 -10.93 18.96
CA ALA A 49 -20.82 -10.10 17.76
C ALA A 49 -22.01 -9.12 17.60
N TRP A 50 -23.23 -9.55 17.91
CA TRP A 50 -24.41 -8.70 17.95
C TRP A 50 -24.28 -7.62 19.03
N LYS A 51 -23.86 -8.01 20.24
CA LYS A 51 -23.68 -7.10 21.38
C LYS A 51 -22.65 -5.99 21.08
N ALA A 52 -21.60 -6.32 20.35
CA ALA A 52 -20.56 -5.38 19.90
C ALA A 52 -20.99 -4.53 18.69
N SER A 53 -22.02 -4.95 17.94
CA SER A 53 -22.47 -4.25 16.74
C SER A 53 -23.29 -2.99 17.05
N LYS A 54 -23.48 -2.15 16.02
CA LYS A 54 -24.40 -1.00 16.06
C LYS A 54 -25.88 -1.40 16.18
N HIS A 55 -26.20 -2.67 15.95
CA HIS A 55 -27.56 -3.22 16.02
C HIS A 55 -27.85 -3.94 17.35
N ASN A 56 -27.04 -3.73 18.39
CA ASN A 56 -27.18 -4.38 19.70
C ASN A 56 -28.46 -4.03 20.49
N LYS A 57 -29.36 -3.24 19.92
CA LYS A 57 -30.69 -2.93 20.46
C LYS A 57 -31.83 -3.54 19.66
N VAL A 58 -31.53 -4.23 18.56
CA VAL A 58 -32.51 -4.86 17.68
C VAL A 58 -32.52 -6.36 17.96
N SER A 59 -33.70 -6.94 18.18
CA SER A 59 -33.80 -8.38 18.47
C SER A 59 -33.44 -9.21 17.24
N CYS A 60 -32.82 -10.38 17.44
CA CYS A 60 -32.36 -11.23 16.33
C CYS A 60 -33.51 -11.57 15.34
N VAL A 61 -34.71 -11.81 15.88
CA VAL A 61 -35.89 -12.20 15.10
C VAL A 61 -36.44 -11.08 14.22
N GLU A 62 -36.07 -9.82 14.50
CA GLU A 62 -36.48 -8.70 13.69
C GLU A 62 -35.77 -8.73 12.35
N CYS A 63 -34.50 -9.11 12.29
CA CYS A 63 -33.76 -9.20 11.03
C CYS A 63 -33.89 -10.57 10.36
N HIS A 64 -33.84 -11.66 11.15
CA HIS A 64 -33.81 -13.03 10.62
C HIS A 64 -35.16 -13.59 10.16
N TYR A 65 -36.23 -12.82 10.33
CA TYR A 65 -37.53 -13.18 9.80
C TYR A 65 -38.22 -11.97 9.16
N PRO A 66 -38.90 -12.16 8.02
CA PRO A 66 -39.50 -11.07 7.28
C PRO A 66 -40.57 -10.32 8.09
N PRO A 67 -40.77 -9.02 7.82
CA PRO A 67 -41.87 -8.25 8.39
C PRO A 67 -43.17 -8.67 7.69
N SER A 68 -44.01 -9.45 8.35
CA SER A 68 -45.35 -9.80 7.85
C SER A 68 -46.20 -10.52 8.91
N GLY A 69 -47.53 -10.49 8.72
CA GLY A 69 -48.57 -10.76 9.72
C GLY A 69 -48.69 -12.20 10.26
N ALA A 70 -49.90 -12.60 10.65
CA ALA A 70 -50.16 -13.82 11.43
C ALA A 70 -49.60 -15.13 10.82
N LYS A 71 -49.60 -15.27 9.49
CA LYS A 71 -49.02 -16.43 8.80
C LYS A 71 -47.51 -16.54 8.99
N THR A 72 -46.81 -15.41 8.92
CA THR A 72 -45.36 -15.36 9.15
C THR A 72 -45.06 -15.67 10.61
N LEU A 73 -45.85 -15.18 11.56
CA LEU A 73 -45.69 -15.52 12.98
C LEU A 73 -45.78 -17.04 13.24
N LEU A 74 -46.72 -17.73 12.61
CA LEU A 74 -46.82 -19.20 12.68
C LEU A 74 -45.62 -19.90 12.03
N TRP A 75 -45.17 -19.41 10.88
CA TRP A 75 -43.97 -19.93 10.20
C TRP A 75 -42.69 -19.75 11.04
N LYS A 76 -42.51 -18.59 11.68
CA LYS A 76 -41.40 -18.31 12.61
C LYS A 76 -41.38 -19.33 13.74
N LYS A 77 -42.55 -19.64 14.32
CA LYS A 77 -42.68 -20.62 15.41
C LYS A 77 -42.37 -22.03 14.96
N PHE A 78 -42.82 -22.43 13.77
CA PHE A 78 -42.46 -23.71 13.18
C PHE A 78 -40.95 -23.82 12.93
N GLN A 79 -40.33 -22.79 12.32
CA GLN A 79 -38.88 -22.80 12.12
C GLN A 79 -38.12 -22.85 13.45
N ALA A 80 -38.52 -22.06 14.45
CA ALA A 80 -37.90 -22.08 15.78
C ALA A 80 -38.00 -23.46 16.43
N SER A 81 -39.14 -24.16 16.33
CA SER A 81 -39.28 -25.51 16.88
C SER A 81 -38.39 -26.52 16.16
N THR A 82 -38.22 -26.42 14.84
CA THR A 82 -37.24 -27.28 14.13
C THR A 82 -35.80 -27.06 14.58
N GLN A 83 -35.42 -25.83 14.97
CA GLN A 83 -34.08 -25.56 15.49
C GLN A 83 -33.89 -26.19 16.88
N VAL A 84 -34.92 -26.17 17.72
CA VAL A 84 -34.91 -26.87 19.01
C VAL A 84 -34.76 -28.38 18.81
N VAL A 85 -35.49 -28.96 17.84
CA VAL A 85 -35.33 -30.38 17.49
C VAL A 85 -33.89 -30.67 17.05
N LYS A 86 -33.33 -29.88 16.12
CA LYS A 86 -31.93 -30.04 15.66
C LYS A 86 -30.91 -29.89 16.79
N TYR A 87 -31.17 -29.02 17.76
CA TYR A 87 -30.34 -28.86 18.95
C TYR A 87 -30.36 -30.13 19.82
N ILE A 88 -31.57 -30.66 20.10
CA ILE A 88 -31.74 -31.89 20.89
C ILE A 88 -31.10 -33.10 20.18
N THR A 89 -31.32 -33.24 18.87
CA THR A 89 -30.78 -34.34 18.05
C THR A 89 -29.32 -34.16 17.67
N ARG A 90 -28.71 -33.01 18.00
CA ARG A 90 -27.33 -32.64 17.61
C ARG A 90 -27.07 -32.64 16.11
N THR A 91 -28.10 -32.47 15.28
CA THR A 91 -27.99 -32.45 13.81
C THR A 91 -27.88 -31.03 13.24
N TYR A 92 -27.33 -30.09 14.03
CA TYR A 92 -27.15 -28.69 13.64
C TYR A 92 -25.77 -28.47 13.00
N SER A 93 -25.68 -27.47 12.11
CA SER A 93 -24.40 -27.06 11.51
C SER A 93 -23.70 -26.05 12.42
N PRO A 94 -22.37 -26.14 12.64
CA PRO A 94 -21.60 -25.15 13.41
C PRO A 94 -21.52 -23.77 12.74
N LYS A 95 -21.96 -23.66 11.47
CA LYS A 95 -22.00 -22.42 10.69
C LYS A 95 -23.45 -22.10 10.30
N PRO A 96 -24.31 -21.68 11.25
CA PRO A 96 -25.68 -21.28 10.93
C PRO A 96 -25.68 -20.14 9.93
N PHE A 97 -26.47 -20.30 8.87
CA PHE A 97 -26.73 -19.27 7.88
C PHE A 97 -28.22 -18.96 7.90
N ALA A 98 -28.55 -17.67 7.84
CA ALA A 98 -29.92 -17.22 7.76
C ALA A 98 -30.05 -16.26 6.59
N GLU A 99 -31.05 -16.51 5.76
CA GLU A 99 -31.41 -15.62 4.69
C GLU A 99 -32.15 -14.42 5.27
N VAL A 100 -31.59 -13.22 5.08
CA VAL A 100 -32.18 -11.96 5.52
C VAL A 100 -32.67 -11.23 4.28
N GLU A 101 -33.97 -10.91 4.27
CA GLU A 101 -34.61 -10.15 3.20
C GLU A 101 -34.42 -8.64 3.40
N ASP A 102 -34.31 -7.89 2.31
CA ASP A 102 -34.16 -6.42 2.36
C ASP A 102 -35.35 -5.74 3.04
N ALA A 103 -36.55 -6.32 2.95
CA ALA A 103 -37.74 -5.85 3.67
C ALA A 103 -37.52 -5.82 5.19
N ALA A 104 -36.73 -6.74 5.74
CA ALA A 104 -36.41 -6.73 7.17
C ALA A 104 -35.59 -5.49 7.56
N CYS A 105 -34.69 -5.02 6.70
CA CYS A 105 -33.93 -3.79 6.91
C CYS A 105 -34.78 -2.53 6.68
N LEU A 106 -35.64 -2.54 5.66
CA LEU A 106 -36.44 -1.38 5.22
C LEU A 106 -37.76 -1.20 6.00
N ARG A 107 -37.99 -1.98 7.06
CA ARG A 107 -39.20 -1.87 7.89
C ARG A 107 -39.33 -0.50 8.55
N SER A 108 -40.58 -0.16 8.91
CA SER A 108 -40.88 1.03 9.71
C SER A 108 -40.07 1.04 11.00
N GLY A 109 -39.48 2.19 11.33
CA GLY A 109 -38.61 2.38 12.49
C GLY A 109 -37.16 1.93 12.30
N CYS A 110 -36.78 1.44 11.11
CA CYS A 110 -35.40 1.06 10.77
C CYS A 110 -34.85 1.91 9.61
N HIS A 111 -34.60 1.33 8.43
CA HIS A 111 -33.97 1.99 7.28
C HIS A 111 -34.96 2.33 6.15
N SER A 112 -36.19 2.74 6.48
CA SER A 112 -37.28 2.93 5.50
C SER A 112 -36.99 3.95 4.40
N GLU A 113 -36.21 4.99 4.68
CA GLU A 113 -35.86 6.05 3.70
C GLU A 113 -34.45 5.89 3.12
N ARG A 114 -33.72 4.83 3.50
CA ARG A 114 -32.30 4.67 3.18
C ARG A 114 -31.99 4.62 1.68
N LEU A 115 -32.95 4.16 0.87
CA LEU A 115 -32.85 4.13 -0.59
C LEU A 115 -33.12 5.50 -1.25
N LEU A 116 -33.66 6.45 -0.49
CA LEU A 116 -33.97 7.83 -0.88
C LEU A 116 -32.87 8.82 -0.44
N ASP A 117 -32.10 8.49 0.61
CA ASP A 117 -31.09 9.34 1.27
C ASP A 117 -29.80 9.68 0.46
N GLY A 118 -29.75 9.43 -0.85
CA GLY A 118 -28.65 9.90 -1.70
C GLY A 118 -27.25 9.28 -1.41
N TRP A 119 -26.21 10.11 -1.46
CA TRP A 119 -24.80 9.68 -1.30
C TRP A 119 -24.39 9.57 0.18
N VAL A 120 -23.79 8.45 0.55
CA VAL A 120 -23.13 8.22 1.84
C VAL A 120 -21.64 8.49 1.70
N VAL A 121 -21.08 9.28 2.61
CA VAL A 121 -19.65 9.62 2.63
C VAL A 121 -18.98 9.04 3.87
N ASP A 122 -17.98 8.18 3.65
CA ASP A 122 -17.01 7.79 4.68
C ASP A 122 -15.86 8.78 4.66
N LYS A 123 -15.92 9.79 5.54
CA LYS A 123 -14.89 10.83 5.64
C LYS A 123 -13.52 10.28 6.03
N ALA A 124 -13.46 9.19 6.80
CA ALA A 124 -12.20 8.60 7.24
C ALA A 124 -11.47 7.89 6.09
N LYS A 125 -12.23 7.29 5.17
CA LYS A 125 -11.68 6.61 3.97
C LYS A 125 -11.68 7.50 2.72
N HIS A 126 -12.23 8.71 2.80
CA HIS A 126 -12.46 9.59 1.65
C HIS A 126 -13.24 8.90 0.52
N ILE A 127 -14.25 8.10 0.88
CA ILE A 127 -15.08 7.35 -0.07
C ILE A 127 -16.50 7.92 -0.06
N ARG A 128 -17.07 8.06 -1.26
CA ARG A 128 -18.50 8.31 -1.47
C ARG A 128 -19.17 7.09 -2.11
N PHE A 129 -20.38 6.78 -1.66
CA PHE A 129 -21.16 5.63 -2.12
C PHE A 129 -22.63 6.00 -2.29
N ASN A 130 -23.30 5.44 -3.31
CA ASN A 130 -24.73 5.70 -3.57
C ASN A 130 -25.48 4.37 -3.60
N HIS A 131 -26.47 4.19 -2.70
CA HIS A 131 -27.25 2.96 -2.60
C HIS A 131 -28.15 2.73 -3.82
N THR A 132 -28.83 3.77 -4.28
CA THR A 132 -29.76 3.70 -5.42
C THR A 132 -29.05 3.15 -6.66
N SER A 133 -27.87 3.66 -7.00
CA SER A 133 -27.10 3.21 -8.17
C SER A 133 -26.66 1.74 -8.10
N HIS A 134 -26.57 1.15 -6.90
CA HIS A 134 -26.13 -0.24 -6.71
C HIS A 134 -27.28 -1.23 -6.51
N LEU A 135 -28.41 -0.79 -5.94
CA LEU A 135 -29.55 -1.65 -5.60
C LEU A 135 -30.70 -1.58 -6.61
N SER A 136 -30.81 -0.51 -7.41
CA SER A 136 -31.94 -0.30 -8.32
C SER A 136 -31.87 -1.01 -9.67
N ARG A 137 -30.72 -1.61 -10.03
CA ARG A 137 -30.51 -2.21 -11.35
C ARG A 137 -30.01 -3.64 -11.23
N ASP A 138 -30.64 -4.52 -12.00
CA ASP A 138 -30.07 -5.83 -12.27
C ASP A 138 -28.89 -5.68 -13.24
N ASN A 139 -27.70 -6.01 -12.76
CA ASN A 139 -26.47 -5.95 -13.53
C ASN A 139 -26.08 -7.34 -14.03
N GLU A 140 -26.85 -7.90 -14.98
CA GLU A 140 -26.63 -9.23 -15.58
C GLU A 140 -26.83 -10.39 -14.59
N GLY A 141 -27.92 -10.39 -13.82
CA GLY A 141 -28.23 -11.39 -12.78
C GLY A 141 -27.57 -11.11 -11.44
N ARG A 142 -26.89 -9.98 -11.30
CA ARG A 142 -26.23 -9.52 -10.06
C ARG A 142 -27.09 -8.47 -9.34
N GLN A 143 -28.36 -8.81 -9.11
CA GLN A 143 -29.20 -8.03 -8.22
C GLN A 143 -28.64 -8.12 -6.80
N LEU A 144 -28.10 -7.01 -6.30
CA LEU A 144 -27.56 -6.91 -4.95
C LEU A 144 -28.70 -6.79 -3.93
N ARG A 145 -28.46 -7.35 -2.74
CA ARG A 145 -29.28 -7.22 -1.54
C ARG A 145 -28.53 -6.39 -0.50
N CYS A 146 -29.21 -5.88 0.52
CA CYS A 146 -28.59 -5.14 1.62
C CYS A 146 -27.43 -5.92 2.25
N VAL A 147 -27.64 -7.23 2.50
CA VAL A 147 -26.64 -8.13 3.09
C VAL A 147 -25.51 -8.55 2.13
N SER A 148 -25.58 -8.23 0.84
CA SER A 148 -24.47 -8.42 -0.10
C SER A 148 -23.27 -7.56 0.30
N CYS A 149 -23.54 -6.36 0.81
CA CYS A 149 -22.52 -5.44 1.33
C CYS A 149 -22.48 -5.42 2.86
N HIS A 150 -23.63 -5.49 3.53
CA HIS A 150 -23.73 -5.54 5.00
C HIS A 150 -23.60 -6.98 5.51
N GLY A 151 -22.38 -7.51 5.50
CA GLY A 151 -22.08 -8.89 5.83
C GLY A 151 -22.55 -9.29 7.23
N GLN A 152 -23.25 -10.41 7.34
CA GLN A 152 -23.83 -10.91 8.59
C GLN A 152 -22.80 -11.46 9.58
N VAL A 153 -21.65 -11.93 9.10
CA VAL A 153 -20.64 -12.59 9.93
C VAL A 153 -19.29 -11.95 9.63
N MET A 154 -18.94 -10.95 10.43
CA MET A 154 -17.59 -10.40 10.48
C MET A 154 -16.96 -10.83 11.81
N LEU A 155 -15.63 -10.92 11.86
CA LEU A 155 -14.95 -11.22 13.12
C LEU A 155 -15.32 -10.13 14.13
N ASN A 156 -15.95 -10.53 15.23
CA ASN A 156 -16.39 -9.68 16.35
C ASN A 156 -17.59 -8.72 16.10
N ASN A 157 -18.10 -8.59 14.88
CA ASN A 157 -19.24 -7.70 14.58
C ASN A 157 -20.32 -8.42 13.77
N HIS A 158 -21.59 -8.20 14.15
CA HIS A 158 -22.75 -8.68 13.41
C HIS A 158 -23.35 -7.54 12.57
N ILE A 159 -23.46 -7.73 11.25
CA ILE A 159 -23.92 -6.74 10.27
C ILE A 159 -23.02 -5.50 10.20
N GLU A 160 -22.00 -5.59 9.34
CA GLU A 160 -21.09 -4.48 9.02
C GLU A 160 -20.81 -4.43 7.52
N VAL A 161 -20.49 -3.24 7.01
CA VAL A 161 -20.12 -3.07 5.60
C VAL A 161 -18.80 -3.80 5.31
N ASN A 162 -18.86 -4.82 4.48
CA ASN A 162 -17.69 -5.51 3.96
C ASN A 162 -17.17 -4.81 2.70
N PHE A 163 -16.18 -3.94 2.86
CA PHE A 163 -15.56 -3.21 1.74
C PHE A 163 -14.92 -4.13 0.69
N LYS A 164 -14.56 -5.37 1.05
CA LYS A 164 -14.02 -6.33 0.09
C LYS A 164 -15.02 -6.65 -1.03
N THR A 165 -16.33 -6.58 -0.76
CA THR A 165 -17.37 -6.76 -1.78
C THR A 165 -17.26 -5.69 -2.89
N CYS A 166 -16.96 -4.45 -2.51
CA CYS A 166 -16.71 -3.37 -3.46
C CYS A 166 -15.51 -3.70 -4.36
N PHE A 167 -14.42 -4.16 -3.74
CA PHE A 167 -13.18 -4.47 -4.46
C PHE A 167 -13.38 -5.62 -5.45
N LEU A 168 -14.16 -6.63 -5.05
CA LEU A 168 -14.48 -7.76 -5.92
C LEU A 168 -15.12 -7.32 -7.24
N CYS A 169 -16.16 -6.49 -7.19
CA CYS A 169 -16.84 -6.07 -8.42
C CYS A 169 -16.04 -5.03 -9.20
N HIS A 170 -15.37 -4.10 -8.51
CA HIS A 170 -14.72 -2.97 -9.16
C HIS A 170 -13.31 -3.27 -9.68
N PHE A 171 -12.61 -4.29 -9.15
CA PHE A 171 -11.23 -4.62 -9.54
C PHE A 171 -11.04 -5.99 -10.18
N LYS A 172 -11.93 -6.98 -9.99
CA LYS A 172 -11.77 -8.31 -10.60
C LYS A 172 -11.63 -8.20 -12.12
N GLY A 173 -10.53 -8.75 -12.65
CA GLY A 173 -10.21 -8.70 -14.09
C GLY A 173 -9.84 -7.32 -14.64
N ARG A 174 -9.59 -6.33 -13.75
CA ARG A 174 -9.34 -4.92 -14.11
C ARG A 174 -8.01 -4.39 -13.55
N THR A 175 -7.20 -5.26 -12.99
CA THR A 175 -5.89 -4.96 -12.43
C THR A 175 -4.81 -5.75 -13.17
N SER A 176 -3.67 -5.12 -13.36
CA SER A 176 -2.43 -5.73 -13.86
C SER A 176 -1.27 -5.23 -13.01
N ASP A 177 -0.08 -5.81 -13.20
CA ASP A 177 1.14 -5.39 -12.47
C ASP A 177 1.46 -3.88 -12.60
N ARG A 178 0.97 -3.23 -13.67
CA ARG A 178 1.33 -1.84 -14.00
C ARG A 178 0.15 -0.88 -14.11
N ASP A 179 -1.07 -1.38 -14.08
CA ASP A 179 -2.25 -0.59 -14.38
C ASP A 179 -3.46 -1.10 -13.60
N ILE A 180 -4.21 -0.15 -13.03
CA ILE A 180 -5.41 -0.41 -12.23
C ILE A 180 -6.54 0.44 -12.84
N LYS A 181 -7.50 -0.23 -13.47
CA LYS A 181 -8.61 0.41 -14.20
C LYS A 181 -9.96 0.02 -13.59
N PRO A 182 -10.28 0.52 -12.37
CA PRO A 182 -11.53 0.18 -11.73
C PRO A 182 -12.74 0.59 -12.59
N LEU A 183 -13.85 -0.14 -12.44
CA LEU A 183 -15.05 -0.01 -13.28
C LEU A 183 -15.53 1.45 -13.53
N LYS A 184 -15.38 2.35 -12.55
CA LYS A 184 -15.76 3.77 -12.62
C LYS A 184 -14.58 4.73 -12.39
N GLY A 185 -13.35 4.25 -12.54
CA GLY A 185 -12.15 5.01 -12.19
C GLY A 185 -12.00 5.23 -10.68
N CYS A 186 -10.84 5.73 -10.26
CA CYS A 186 -10.54 5.96 -8.84
C CYS A 186 -11.51 6.96 -8.21
N LEU A 187 -11.87 8.01 -8.96
CA LEU A 187 -12.78 9.08 -8.54
C LEU A 187 -14.26 8.68 -8.51
N GLY A 188 -14.58 7.45 -8.95
CA GLY A 188 -15.89 6.87 -8.76
C GLY A 188 -16.20 6.66 -7.28
N CYS A 189 -15.18 6.26 -6.51
CA CYS A 189 -15.28 6.06 -5.07
C CYS A 189 -14.57 7.17 -4.29
N HIS A 190 -13.40 7.62 -4.73
CA HIS A 190 -12.57 8.55 -3.97
C HIS A 190 -12.81 10.03 -4.27
N GLU A 191 -12.67 10.84 -3.24
CA GLU A 191 -12.49 12.29 -3.37
C GLU A 191 -11.00 12.64 -3.38
N ILE A 192 -10.60 13.61 -4.22
CA ILE A 192 -9.22 14.07 -4.26
C ILE A 192 -8.95 14.86 -2.97
N PRO A 193 -7.93 14.48 -2.17
CA PRO A 193 -7.60 15.21 -0.96
C PRO A 193 -7.29 16.68 -1.29
N PRO A 194 -7.99 17.66 -0.66
CA PRO A 194 -7.78 19.08 -0.98
C PRO A 194 -6.51 19.64 -0.33
N GLN A 195 -5.97 18.93 0.66
CA GLN A 195 -4.89 19.38 1.51
C GLN A 195 -3.57 19.50 0.75
N ASN A 196 -2.86 20.59 1.02
CA ASN A 196 -1.45 20.71 0.67
C ASN A 196 -0.63 19.81 1.61
N PHE A 197 0.33 19.09 1.06
CA PHE A 197 1.32 18.35 1.86
C PHE A 197 2.72 18.81 1.51
N LYS A 198 3.61 18.78 2.49
CA LYS A 198 5.02 19.13 2.29
C LYS A 198 5.82 17.86 2.09
N LEU A 199 6.64 17.83 1.04
CA LEU A 199 7.69 16.84 0.89
C LEU A 199 9.03 17.57 0.75
N GLY A 200 9.83 17.52 1.81
CA GLY A 200 10.93 18.46 1.99
C GLY A 200 10.39 19.90 2.12
N ASN A 201 10.91 20.82 1.31
CA ASN A 201 10.46 22.23 1.29
C ASN A 201 9.52 22.55 0.12
N MET A 202 9.16 21.57 -0.69
CA MET A 202 8.18 21.76 -1.75
C MET A 202 6.80 21.45 -1.19
N THR A 203 5.86 22.36 -1.46
CA THR A 203 4.45 22.18 -1.15
C THR A 203 3.79 21.55 -2.36
N TYR A 204 3.08 20.45 -2.16
CA TYR A 204 2.40 19.69 -3.18
C TYR A 204 0.90 19.68 -2.92
N ASN A 205 0.11 19.69 -4.01
CA ASN A 205 -1.33 19.58 -3.96
C ASN A 205 -1.81 18.48 -4.91
N HIS A 206 -2.59 17.51 -4.40
CA HIS A 206 -3.08 16.39 -5.22
C HIS A 206 -3.95 16.86 -6.39
N LYS A 207 -4.79 17.88 -6.20
CA LYS A 207 -5.66 18.41 -7.26
C LYS A 207 -4.83 18.95 -8.41
N GLU A 208 -3.78 19.71 -8.14
CA GLU A 208 -2.88 20.23 -9.19
C GLU A 208 -2.24 19.09 -10.02
N PHE A 209 -1.71 18.07 -9.35
CA PHE A 209 -1.07 16.93 -10.01
C PHE A 209 -2.02 16.15 -10.90
N VAL A 210 -3.22 15.86 -10.39
CA VAL A 210 -4.20 15.05 -11.13
C VAL A 210 -4.88 15.86 -12.23
N THR A 211 -5.32 17.09 -11.96
CA THR A 211 -6.18 17.84 -12.89
C THR A 211 -5.40 18.75 -13.84
N GLN A 212 -4.29 19.37 -13.40
CA GLN A 212 -3.53 20.31 -14.23
C GLN A 212 -2.37 19.63 -14.94
N ARG A 213 -1.65 18.74 -14.24
CA ARG A 213 -0.44 18.07 -14.77
C ARG A 213 -0.71 16.68 -15.38
N GLY A 214 -1.91 16.13 -15.19
CA GLY A 214 -2.29 14.82 -15.75
C GLY A 214 -1.50 13.64 -15.18
N VAL A 215 -1.04 13.74 -13.94
CA VAL A 215 -0.34 12.65 -13.24
C VAL A 215 -1.35 11.57 -12.85
N ALA A 216 -1.06 10.33 -13.25
CA ALA A 216 -1.95 9.22 -12.97
C ALA A 216 -1.79 8.80 -11.51
N CYS A 217 -2.87 8.34 -10.87
CA CYS A 217 -2.82 7.90 -9.47
C CYS A 217 -1.78 6.77 -9.28
N THR A 218 -1.68 5.86 -10.26
CA THR A 218 -0.75 4.73 -10.27
C THR A 218 0.72 5.13 -10.40
N ASP A 219 1.03 6.37 -10.82
CA ASP A 219 2.41 6.87 -10.85
C ASP A 219 3.01 6.94 -9.43
N CYS A 220 2.15 7.01 -8.39
CA CYS A 220 2.54 7.01 -6.98
C CYS A 220 1.84 5.92 -6.14
N HIS A 221 0.63 5.50 -6.50
CA HIS A 221 -0.21 4.57 -5.75
C HIS A 221 -0.25 3.19 -6.42
N LEU A 222 0.92 2.59 -6.58
CA LEU A 222 1.07 1.21 -7.06
C LEU A 222 0.73 0.17 -6.00
N ASN A 223 0.44 -1.05 -6.46
CA ASN A 223 0.22 -2.24 -5.63
C ASN A 223 -0.85 -2.05 -4.54
N THR A 224 -1.80 -1.15 -4.81
CA THR A 224 -2.90 -0.83 -3.91
C THR A 224 -4.03 -1.83 -3.98
N VAL A 225 -3.98 -2.82 -4.88
CA VAL A 225 -4.94 -3.92 -4.96
C VAL A 225 -4.15 -5.22 -4.93
N GLN A 226 -4.52 -6.16 -4.06
CA GLN A 226 -3.94 -7.50 -4.04
C GLN A 226 -5.03 -8.57 -4.10
N GLY A 227 -4.70 -9.70 -4.73
CA GLY A 227 -5.62 -10.80 -5.02
C GLY A 227 -6.25 -10.68 -6.41
N THR A 228 -7.01 -11.70 -6.79
CA THR A 228 -7.65 -11.78 -8.12
C THR A 228 -9.18 -11.76 -8.06
N GLY A 229 -9.76 -12.14 -6.91
CA GLY A 229 -11.21 -12.28 -6.79
C GLY A 229 -11.79 -13.43 -7.61
N ASN A 230 -10.97 -14.39 -8.06
CA ASN A 230 -11.46 -15.54 -8.81
C ASN A 230 -12.35 -16.44 -7.96
N ALA A 231 -13.30 -17.13 -8.60
CA ALA A 231 -14.17 -18.09 -7.94
C ALA A 231 -13.75 -19.52 -8.30
N PRO A 232 -12.84 -20.17 -7.55
CA PRO A 232 -12.38 -21.51 -7.87
C PRO A 232 -13.54 -22.53 -7.92
N LYS A 233 -13.53 -23.42 -8.91
CA LYS A 233 -14.58 -24.45 -9.12
C LYS A 233 -14.66 -25.42 -7.94
N GLU A 234 -13.54 -25.61 -7.25
CA GLU A 234 -13.42 -26.45 -6.06
C GLU A 234 -14.36 -25.98 -4.93
N ARG A 235 -14.69 -24.68 -4.85
CA ARG A 235 -15.64 -24.19 -3.83
C ARG A 235 -17.09 -24.62 -4.09
N CYS A 236 -17.41 -25.01 -5.31
CA CYS A 236 -18.74 -25.51 -5.63
C CYS A 236 -19.03 -26.84 -4.93
N VAL A 237 -17.98 -27.66 -4.69
CA VAL A 237 -18.15 -28.99 -4.08
C VAL A 237 -18.42 -28.96 -2.60
N ASP A 238 -18.26 -27.81 -1.94
CA ASP A 238 -18.65 -27.61 -0.54
C ASP A 238 -20.17 -27.77 -0.34
N CYS A 239 -20.97 -27.63 -1.40
CA CYS A 239 -22.44 -27.71 -1.36
C CYS A 239 -23.03 -28.59 -2.47
N HIS A 240 -22.41 -28.66 -3.65
CA HIS A 240 -22.91 -29.40 -4.81
C HIS A 240 -22.03 -30.61 -5.10
N ASN A 241 -22.61 -31.81 -5.06
CA ASN A 241 -21.88 -33.08 -5.26
C ASN A 241 -22.23 -33.79 -6.57
N THR A 242 -22.95 -33.15 -7.49
CA THR A 242 -23.38 -33.74 -8.78
C THR A 242 -22.69 -33.07 -9.95
N HIS A 243 -22.33 -33.87 -10.97
CA HIS A 243 -21.61 -33.38 -12.14
C HIS A 243 -22.42 -32.35 -12.94
N GLU A 244 -23.70 -32.63 -13.18
CA GLU A 244 -24.64 -31.76 -13.92
C GLU A 244 -24.67 -30.32 -13.37
N LYS A 245 -24.65 -30.15 -12.05
CA LYS A 245 -24.62 -28.81 -11.42
C LYS A 245 -23.26 -28.13 -11.57
N LEU A 246 -22.17 -28.90 -11.61
CA LEU A 246 -20.81 -28.39 -11.78
C LEU A 246 -20.47 -28.05 -13.24
N GLU A 247 -21.20 -28.60 -14.21
CA GLU A 247 -21.09 -28.23 -15.63
C GLU A 247 -21.63 -26.82 -15.89
N GLN A 248 -22.62 -26.37 -15.12
CA GLN A 248 -23.20 -25.02 -15.21
C GLN A 248 -22.27 -23.91 -14.66
N TYR A 249 -21.06 -24.26 -14.21
CA TYR A 249 -20.09 -23.32 -13.62
C TYR A 249 -19.76 -22.12 -14.53
N THR A 250 -19.82 -22.29 -15.85
CA THR A 250 -19.54 -21.20 -16.80
C THR A 250 -20.68 -20.19 -16.96
N ASP A 251 -21.91 -20.53 -16.55
CA ASP A 251 -23.05 -19.60 -16.60
C ASP A 251 -23.05 -18.67 -15.38
N VAL A 252 -22.23 -17.63 -15.46
CA VAL A 252 -22.03 -16.65 -14.39
C VAL A 252 -23.34 -15.94 -14.01
N THR A 253 -24.23 -15.69 -14.96
CA THR A 253 -25.50 -14.97 -14.71
C THR A 253 -26.49 -15.85 -13.97
N ALA A 254 -26.66 -17.11 -14.37
CA ALA A 254 -27.49 -18.07 -13.65
C ALA A 254 -26.96 -18.32 -12.23
N LEU A 255 -25.63 -18.45 -12.07
CA LEU A 255 -25.01 -18.64 -10.76
C LEU A 255 -25.32 -17.49 -9.79
N HIS A 256 -25.15 -16.24 -10.22
CA HIS A 256 -25.46 -15.07 -9.37
C HIS A 256 -26.96 -14.96 -9.07
N LYS A 257 -27.81 -15.25 -10.06
CA LYS A 257 -29.26 -15.19 -9.87
C LYS A 257 -29.74 -16.20 -8.83
N SER A 258 -29.30 -17.46 -8.92
CA SER A 258 -29.72 -18.51 -7.98
C SER A 258 -29.11 -18.33 -6.60
N HIS A 259 -27.80 -18.02 -6.51
CA HIS A 259 -27.11 -18.00 -5.22
C HIS A 259 -27.18 -16.62 -4.52
N VAL A 260 -26.84 -15.54 -5.22
CA VAL A 260 -26.74 -14.21 -4.61
C VAL A 260 -28.11 -13.55 -4.52
N ALA A 261 -28.81 -13.41 -5.66
CA ALA A 261 -30.11 -12.74 -5.70
C ALA A 261 -31.24 -13.62 -5.13
N GLY A 262 -31.14 -14.95 -5.29
CA GLY A 262 -32.14 -15.91 -4.84
C GLY A 262 -32.04 -16.28 -3.36
N HIS A 263 -30.82 -16.48 -2.85
CA HIS A 263 -30.58 -17.07 -1.52
C HIS A 263 -29.64 -16.27 -0.62
N SER A 264 -29.32 -15.01 -0.98
CA SER A 264 -28.40 -14.14 -0.22
C SER A 264 -27.03 -14.78 0.09
N ILE A 265 -26.52 -15.69 -0.75
CA ILE A 265 -25.21 -16.32 -0.51
C ILE A 265 -24.11 -15.27 -0.66
N GLY A 266 -23.31 -15.11 0.40
CA GLY A 266 -22.23 -14.12 0.45
C GLY A 266 -21.13 -14.41 -0.59
N CYS A 267 -20.62 -13.35 -1.22
CA CYS A 267 -19.70 -13.43 -2.37
C CYS A 267 -18.47 -14.30 -2.08
N PHE A 268 -17.89 -14.18 -0.88
CA PHE A 268 -16.67 -14.87 -0.48
C PHE A 268 -16.85 -16.35 -0.14
N ARG A 269 -18.07 -16.88 -0.22
CA ARG A 269 -18.29 -18.34 -0.28
C ARG A 269 -17.73 -18.91 -1.58
N CYS A 270 -17.84 -18.16 -2.68
CA CYS A 270 -17.38 -18.59 -3.99
C CYS A 270 -16.10 -17.86 -4.42
N HIS A 271 -15.94 -16.58 -4.09
CA HIS A 271 -14.80 -15.78 -4.53
C HIS A 271 -13.66 -15.74 -3.51
N ASN A 272 -12.42 -15.78 -4.00
CA ASN A 272 -11.24 -15.37 -3.25
C ASN A 272 -11.35 -13.89 -2.88
N GLU A 273 -10.73 -13.52 -1.75
CA GLU A 273 -10.75 -12.14 -1.31
C GLU A 273 -9.85 -11.25 -2.18
N LEU A 274 -10.26 -10.00 -2.33
CA LEU A 274 -9.46 -8.90 -2.86
C LEU A 274 -9.26 -7.90 -1.73
N SER A 275 -8.03 -7.42 -1.55
CA SER A 275 -7.71 -6.29 -0.69
C SER A 275 -7.47 -5.05 -1.53
N HIS A 276 -7.86 -3.90 -0.99
CA HIS A 276 -7.51 -2.60 -1.56
C HIS A 276 -7.11 -1.63 -0.45
N GLY A 277 -5.97 -0.96 -0.63
CA GLY A 277 -5.37 -0.05 0.33
C GLY A 277 -3.84 -0.14 0.29
N PHE A 278 -3.17 0.78 0.98
CA PHE A 278 -1.75 0.63 1.25
C PHE A 278 -1.56 -0.45 2.32
N ALA A 279 -0.60 -1.36 2.13
CA ALA A 279 -0.20 -2.27 3.21
C ALA A 279 0.08 -1.47 4.48
N ALA A 280 -0.54 -1.85 5.60
CA ALA A 280 -0.35 -1.15 6.85
C ALA A 280 1.12 -1.31 7.29
N ARG A 281 1.70 -0.24 7.85
CA ARG A 281 3.04 -0.29 8.47
C ARG A 281 3.16 -1.32 9.61
N ALA A 282 2.06 -1.90 10.08
CA ALA A 282 2.04 -2.94 11.11
C ALA A 282 2.72 -4.26 10.65
N ASP A 283 2.94 -4.44 9.35
CA ASP A 283 3.66 -5.60 8.82
C ASP A 283 5.16 -5.32 8.64
N ALA A 284 5.64 -4.11 9.01
CA ALA A 284 7.05 -3.72 8.87
C ALA A 284 7.98 -4.47 9.86
N GLU A 285 7.48 -4.90 11.03
CA GLU A 285 8.26 -5.79 11.92
C GLU A 285 8.28 -7.24 11.42
N ALA A 286 7.27 -7.68 10.67
CA ALA A 286 7.29 -8.98 9.98
C ALA A 286 8.20 -8.98 8.73
N LEU A 287 8.65 -7.80 8.27
CA LEU A 287 9.59 -7.63 7.16
C LEU A 287 11.07 -7.85 7.56
N HIS A 288 11.37 -8.02 8.86
CA HIS A 288 12.74 -8.22 9.35
C HIS A 288 13.11 -9.70 9.60
N ILE A 289 12.22 -10.66 9.35
CA ILE A 289 12.53 -12.10 9.26
C ILE A 289 12.12 -12.67 7.89
N ARG A 290 12.33 -11.89 6.83
CA ARG A 290 12.52 -12.43 5.48
C ARG A 290 13.75 -11.77 4.87
N LYS A 291 14.94 -12.24 5.28
CA LYS A 291 16.06 -12.26 4.34
C LYS A 291 15.52 -12.88 3.07
N SER A 292 15.61 -12.14 1.97
CA SER A 292 15.14 -12.47 0.63
C SER A 292 15.23 -13.97 0.32
N THR A 293 14.13 -14.67 0.60
CA THR A 293 13.78 -15.98 0.05
C THR A 293 12.39 -15.89 -0.57
N SER A 294 11.93 -14.67 -0.85
CA SER A 294 10.65 -14.37 -1.49
C SER A 294 10.89 -13.62 -2.80
N SER A 295 11.65 -14.23 -3.71
CA SER A 295 11.42 -14.08 -5.16
C SER A 295 10.40 -15.13 -5.65
N ILE A 296 9.36 -15.38 -4.84
CA ILE A 296 8.34 -16.36 -5.15
C ILE A 296 7.08 -15.56 -5.49
N PHE A 297 6.84 -15.40 -6.80
CA PHE A 297 5.61 -14.88 -7.43
C PHE A 297 5.39 -13.35 -7.47
N SER A 298 6.08 -12.68 -8.40
CA SER A 298 5.36 -11.78 -9.33
C SER A 298 4.46 -12.66 -10.19
N VAL A 299 3.18 -12.76 -9.83
CA VAL A 299 2.15 -13.31 -10.72
C VAL A 299 1.09 -12.24 -10.91
N SER A 300 1.36 -11.30 -11.82
CA SER A 300 0.30 -10.72 -12.63
C SER A 300 0.70 -10.63 -14.11
N ALA A 301 1.33 -11.69 -14.62
CA ALA A 301 1.11 -12.05 -16.01
C ALA A 301 -0.38 -12.41 -16.17
N PRO A 302 -1.07 -11.93 -17.21
CA PRO A 302 -2.40 -12.46 -17.52
C PRO A 302 -2.27 -13.98 -17.71
N PRO A 303 -3.30 -14.77 -17.38
CA PRO A 303 -3.27 -16.19 -17.65
C PRO A 303 -3.22 -16.35 -19.17
N HIS A 304 -2.01 -16.61 -19.70
CA HIS A 304 -1.92 -17.48 -20.86
C HIS A 304 -2.57 -18.78 -20.43
N GLN A 305 -3.66 -19.12 -21.10
CA GLN A 305 -4.40 -20.37 -20.87
C GLN A 305 -3.42 -21.53 -20.75
N ASP A 306 -3.67 -22.36 -19.76
CA ASP A 306 -2.82 -23.41 -19.23
C ASP A 306 -2.21 -24.32 -20.32
N LEU A 307 -0.98 -24.00 -20.71
CA LEU A 307 0.07 -25.00 -20.85
C LEU A 307 1.12 -24.61 -19.81
N ALA A 308 0.96 -25.14 -18.59
CA ALA A 308 1.90 -24.91 -17.51
C ALA A 308 3.28 -25.41 -17.96
N SER A 309 4.13 -24.49 -18.41
CA SER A 309 5.55 -24.79 -18.61
C SER A 309 6.08 -25.30 -17.28
N PRO A 310 6.71 -26.50 -17.22
CA PRO A 310 7.25 -27.04 -15.97
C PRO A 310 8.41 -26.19 -15.43
N PHE A 311 8.92 -25.25 -16.23
CA PHE A 311 10.04 -24.39 -15.87
C PHE A 311 9.57 -23.07 -15.29
N VAL A 312 9.92 -22.83 -14.02
CA VAL A 312 9.73 -21.54 -13.37
C VAL A 312 10.90 -20.63 -13.72
N CYS A 313 10.66 -19.58 -14.51
CA CYS A 313 11.70 -18.65 -14.99
C CYS A 313 12.53 -18.03 -13.85
N ALA A 314 11.91 -17.83 -12.68
CA ALA A 314 12.56 -17.30 -11.48
C ALA A 314 13.67 -18.21 -10.92
N ASN A 315 13.73 -19.49 -11.32
CA ASN A 315 14.82 -20.38 -10.94
C ASN A 315 16.17 -19.94 -11.55
N CYS A 316 16.15 -19.26 -12.69
CA CYS A 316 17.37 -18.76 -13.35
C CYS A 316 17.45 -17.22 -13.37
N HIS A 317 16.31 -16.53 -13.39
CA HIS A 317 16.26 -15.07 -13.43
C HIS A 317 16.03 -14.47 -12.04
N GLN A 318 17.09 -14.43 -11.25
CA GLN A 318 17.08 -13.89 -9.88
C GLN A 318 17.67 -12.48 -9.82
N ASP A 319 17.20 -11.69 -8.85
CA ASP A 319 17.80 -10.45 -8.38
C ASP A 319 18.07 -9.33 -9.41
N LYS A 320 17.40 -9.37 -10.57
CA LYS A 320 17.64 -8.43 -11.69
C LYS A 320 17.49 -6.93 -11.37
N HIS A 321 16.80 -6.57 -10.28
CA HIS A 321 16.52 -5.18 -9.90
C HIS A 321 16.92 -4.82 -8.45
N MET A 322 17.61 -5.71 -7.73
CA MET A 322 17.91 -5.50 -6.31
C MET A 322 18.78 -4.27 -6.09
N GLY A 323 19.79 -4.03 -6.92
CA GLY A 323 20.65 -2.85 -6.81
C GLY A 323 19.87 -1.55 -6.98
N GLN A 324 19.05 -1.46 -8.04
CA GLN A 324 18.23 -0.29 -8.33
C GLN A 324 17.22 -0.02 -7.20
N GLU A 325 16.64 -1.07 -6.61
CA GLU A 325 15.76 -0.95 -5.45
C GLU A 325 16.51 -0.44 -4.22
N GLU A 326 17.67 -1.00 -3.88
CA GLU A 326 18.51 -0.53 -2.77
C GLU A 326 18.93 0.94 -2.95
N MET A 327 19.31 1.33 -4.17
CA MET A 327 19.66 2.71 -4.49
C MET A 327 18.44 3.63 -4.31
N TYR A 328 17.30 3.28 -4.90
CA TYR A 328 16.09 4.12 -4.89
C TYR A 328 15.48 4.26 -3.49
N THR A 329 15.36 3.15 -2.75
CA THR A 329 14.84 3.08 -1.38
C THR A 329 15.84 3.59 -0.34
N GLY A 330 17.12 3.63 -0.69
CA GLY A 330 18.19 4.04 0.21
C GLY A 330 18.58 2.99 1.25
N LEU A 331 18.16 1.74 1.09
CA LEU A 331 18.38 0.63 2.02
C LEU A 331 19.69 -0.13 1.73
N ALA A 332 20.79 0.61 1.55
CA ALA A 332 22.10 0.07 1.18
C ALA A 332 23.01 -0.28 2.38
N GLN A 333 22.43 -0.66 3.53
CA GLN A 333 23.20 -0.93 4.76
C GLN A 333 24.18 -2.10 4.60
N SER A 334 23.88 -3.07 3.72
CA SER A 334 24.78 -4.17 3.34
C SER A 334 26.11 -3.70 2.73
N MET A 335 26.20 -2.42 2.35
CA MET A 335 27.41 -1.76 1.84
C MET A 335 28.12 -0.89 2.88
N GLY A 336 27.63 -0.87 4.13
CA GLY A 336 28.13 0.03 5.17
C GLY A 336 27.71 1.49 4.96
N LEU A 337 26.64 1.72 4.18
CA LEU A 337 26.08 3.04 3.93
C LEU A 337 24.91 3.33 4.89
N PRO A 338 24.68 4.60 5.26
CA PRO A 338 23.54 4.98 6.07
C PRO A 338 22.23 4.80 5.29
N VAL A 339 21.12 4.61 6.01
CA VAL A 339 19.78 4.64 5.42
C VAL A 339 19.50 6.05 4.90
N MET A 340 19.34 6.16 3.57
CA MET A 340 19.21 7.46 2.91
C MET A 340 18.25 7.34 1.72
N PRO A 341 16.93 7.29 1.93
CA PRO A 341 15.96 7.15 0.86
C PRO A 341 16.00 8.35 -0.09
N SER A 342 15.75 8.10 -1.38
CA SER A 342 15.61 9.19 -2.34
C SER A 342 14.38 10.05 -2.02
N PRO A 343 14.40 11.37 -2.31
CA PRO A 343 13.20 12.20 -2.14
C PRO A 343 12.00 11.65 -2.89
N MET A 344 12.19 11.13 -4.11
CA MET A 344 11.10 10.53 -4.91
C MET A 344 10.51 9.28 -4.24
N HIS A 345 11.35 8.41 -3.66
CA HIS A 345 10.88 7.27 -2.88
C HIS A 345 10.09 7.70 -1.64
N THR A 346 10.57 8.71 -0.90
CA THR A 346 9.81 9.25 0.24
C THR A 346 8.46 9.86 -0.17
N ALA A 347 8.36 10.35 -1.40
CA ALA A 347 7.11 10.81 -2.02
C ALA A 347 6.21 9.68 -2.51
N ARG A 348 6.66 8.43 -2.40
CA ARG A 348 6.05 7.23 -2.97
C ARG A 348 5.93 7.25 -4.49
N VAL A 349 6.79 7.97 -5.20
CA VAL A 349 6.84 7.83 -6.67
C VAL A 349 7.22 6.38 -6.97
N ALA A 350 6.45 5.74 -7.83
CA ALA A 350 6.69 4.37 -8.24
C ALA A 350 7.64 4.31 -9.44
N CYS A 351 8.25 3.15 -9.67
CA CYS A 351 9.14 2.93 -10.81
C CYS A 351 8.46 3.30 -12.14
N ILE A 352 7.17 2.97 -12.28
CA ILE A 352 6.39 3.25 -13.51
C ILE A 352 6.13 4.74 -13.74
N GLY A 353 6.25 5.58 -12.71
CA GLY A 353 6.11 7.03 -12.85
C GLY A 353 7.26 7.63 -13.67
N CYS A 354 8.42 6.98 -13.66
CA CYS A 354 9.57 7.33 -14.51
C CYS A 354 9.68 6.41 -15.72
N HIS A 355 9.52 5.10 -15.53
CA HIS A 355 9.59 4.07 -16.57
C HIS A 355 8.20 3.78 -17.14
N TYR A 356 7.71 4.62 -18.04
CA TYR A 356 6.35 4.51 -18.56
C TYR A 356 6.30 4.00 -20.00
N ASP A 357 5.10 3.62 -20.43
CA ASP A 357 4.82 3.27 -21.81
C ASP A 357 4.65 4.54 -22.64
N ASP A 358 5.62 4.82 -23.51
CA ASP A 358 5.57 5.94 -24.45
C ASP A 358 4.69 5.64 -25.68
N GLY A 359 3.97 4.51 -25.70
CA GLY A 359 3.15 4.03 -26.80
C GLY A 359 3.95 3.34 -27.91
N LYS A 360 5.24 3.68 -28.05
CA LYS A 360 6.15 3.08 -29.04
C LYS A 360 6.74 1.78 -28.54
N THR A 361 7.02 1.71 -27.24
CA THR A 361 7.64 0.53 -26.60
C THR A 361 6.75 -0.70 -26.78
N ARG A 362 5.42 -0.55 -26.71
CA ARG A 362 4.47 -1.66 -26.89
C ARG A 362 4.31 -2.15 -28.33
N THR A 363 4.57 -1.29 -29.31
CA THR A 363 4.42 -1.60 -30.73
C THR A 363 5.72 -2.05 -31.39
N SER A 364 6.82 -2.13 -30.63
CA SER A 364 8.12 -2.57 -31.16
C SER A 364 8.05 -4.04 -31.62
N PRO A 365 8.52 -4.37 -32.83
CA PRO A 365 8.63 -5.76 -33.30
C PRO A 365 9.50 -6.64 -32.39
N ASP A 366 10.50 -6.04 -31.72
CA ASP A 366 11.36 -6.75 -30.75
C ASP A 366 10.57 -7.39 -29.59
N ARG A 367 9.35 -6.91 -29.32
CA ARG A 367 8.47 -7.42 -28.27
C ARG A 367 8.20 -8.91 -28.41
N GLU A 368 8.02 -9.39 -29.63
CA GLU A 368 7.54 -10.75 -29.91
C GLU A 368 8.40 -11.81 -29.23
N PHE A 369 9.72 -11.58 -29.16
CA PHE A 369 10.67 -12.54 -28.61
C PHE A 369 11.50 -12.01 -27.43
N LYS A 370 11.72 -10.69 -27.32
CA LYS A 370 12.58 -10.10 -26.26
C LYS A 370 11.79 -9.56 -25.07
N GLY A 371 10.46 -9.55 -25.16
CA GLY A 371 9.60 -8.92 -24.16
C GLY A 371 9.68 -7.39 -24.15
N ILE A 372 9.21 -6.77 -23.07
CA ILE A 372 9.12 -5.31 -22.95
C ILE A 372 9.90 -4.83 -21.73
N ASN A 373 10.90 -3.98 -21.98
CA ASN A 373 11.58 -3.23 -20.93
C ASN A 373 11.23 -1.74 -21.08
N PHE A 374 10.37 -1.25 -20.19
CA PHE A 374 10.00 0.17 -20.16
C PHE A 374 11.18 1.01 -19.72
N ARG A 375 11.50 2.03 -20.51
CA ARG A 375 12.64 2.92 -20.28
C ARG A 375 12.18 4.23 -19.64
N PRO A 376 13.04 4.86 -18.83
CA PRO A 376 12.77 6.20 -18.38
C PRO A 376 12.89 7.19 -19.55
N ALA A 377 12.13 8.27 -19.51
CA ALA A 377 12.17 9.32 -20.52
C ALA A 377 12.07 10.71 -19.90
N HIS A 378 12.70 11.71 -20.51
CA HIS A 378 12.72 13.10 -20.02
C HIS A 378 11.34 13.68 -19.73
N ALA A 379 10.36 13.31 -20.56
CA ALA A 379 8.99 13.75 -20.37
C ALA A 379 8.36 13.26 -19.04
N ALA A 380 8.84 12.17 -18.42
CA ALA A 380 8.40 11.79 -17.07
C ALA A 380 8.76 12.84 -16.02
N CYS A 381 9.99 13.37 -16.10
CA CYS A 381 10.46 14.41 -15.19
C CYS A 381 9.62 15.69 -15.38
N VAL A 382 9.40 16.08 -16.63
CA VAL A 382 8.65 17.29 -17.00
C VAL A 382 7.18 17.19 -16.61
N LYS A 383 6.56 16.00 -16.72
CA LYS A 383 5.18 15.75 -16.28
C LYS A 383 4.97 16.10 -14.81
N CYS A 384 5.92 15.74 -13.96
CA CYS A 384 5.82 15.97 -12.52
C CYS A 384 6.37 17.34 -12.08
N HIS A 385 7.46 17.82 -12.68
CA HIS A 385 8.18 19.01 -12.21
C HIS A 385 8.08 20.25 -13.12
N GLY A 386 7.56 20.09 -14.34
CA GLY A 386 7.47 21.15 -15.36
C GLY A 386 8.76 21.32 -16.17
N LYS A 387 8.74 22.24 -17.15
CA LYS A 387 9.83 22.44 -18.13
C LYS A 387 11.18 22.80 -17.52
N LYS A 388 11.22 23.42 -16.33
CA LYS A 388 12.49 23.79 -15.65
C LYS A 388 13.39 22.59 -15.31
N PHE A 389 12.83 21.38 -15.27
CA PHE A 389 13.56 20.15 -14.98
C PHE A 389 14.06 19.41 -16.23
N GLU A 390 13.79 19.94 -17.42
CA GLU A 390 14.27 19.38 -18.68
C GLU A 390 15.82 19.36 -18.72
N GLY A 391 16.38 18.26 -19.23
CA GLY A 391 17.83 18.02 -19.30
C GLY A 391 18.55 17.88 -17.95
N LEU A 392 17.86 17.99 -16.80
CA LEU A 392 18.49 17.80 -15.49
C LEU A 392 19.02 16.37 -15.32
N TRP A 393 18.25 15.38 -15.76
CA TRP A 393 18.63 13.97 -15.66
C TRP A 393 19.90 13.64 -16.44
N ASP A 394 20.08 14.20 -17.64
CA ASP A 394 21.31 14.03 -18.42
C ASP A 394 22.51 14.65 -17.72
N SER A 395 22.35 15.85 -17.16
CA SER A 395 23.41 16.51 -16.39
C SER A 395 23.84 15.65 -15.20
N VAL A 396 22.89 15.02 -14.49
CA VAL A 396 23.18 14.08 -13.41
C VAL A 396 23.94 12.85 -13.91
N LYS A 397 23.49 12.22 -14.99
CA LYS A 397 24.15 11.03 -15.55
C LYS A 397 25.59 11.33 -15.99
N GLN A 398 25.79 12.46 -16.67
CA GLN A 398 27.10 12.90 -17.11
C GLN A 398 28.03 13.20 -15.92
N GLY A 399 27.51 13.88 -14.88
CA GLY A 399 28.26 14.12 -13.64
C GLY A 399 28.68 12.84 -12.95
N LEU A 400 27.75 11.89 -12.74
CA LEU A 400 28.08 10.58 -12.15
C LEU A 400 29.12 9.81 -12.97
N ALA A 401 29.00 9.81 -14.29
CA ALA A 401 29.96 9.14 -15.17
C ALA A 401 31.36 9.77 -15.08
N ALA A 402 31.45 11.11 -15.03
CA ALA A 402 32.71 11.83 -14.88
C ALA A 402 33.38 11.55 -13.53
N ASP A 403 32.61 11.58 -12.44
CA ASP A 403 33.13 11.28 -11.10
C ASP A 403 33.61 9.84 -10.98
N LEU A 404 32.82 8.89 -11.49
CA LEU A 404 33.20 7.46 -11.54
C LEU A 404 34.48 7.26 -12.35
N GLY A 405 34.63 7.93 -13.49
CA GLY A 405 35.85 7.83 -14.31
C GLY A 405 37.11 8.27 -13.56
N LYS A 406 37.05 9.38 -12.83
CA LYS A 406 38.19 9.86 -12.02
C LYS A 406 38.48 8.95 -10.82
N LEU A 407 37.44 8.42 -10.17
CA LEU A 407 37.58 7.48 -9.07
C LEU A 407 38.11 6.12 -9.52
N ASP A 408 37.80 5.68 -10.74
CA ASP A 408 38.37 4.47 -11.35
C ASP A 408 39.88 4.63 -11.55
N VAL A 409 40.34 5.79 -12.05
CA VAL A 409 41.77 6.10 -12.17
C VAL A 409 42.45 6.06 -10.79
N LYS A 410 41.89 6.74 -9.80
CA LYS A 410 42.42 6.73 -8.43
C LYS A 410 42.47 5.31 -7.83
N LEU A 411 41.47 4.47 -8.10
CA LEU A 411 41.47 3.08 -7.66
C LEU A 411 42.60 2.27 -8.31
N GLN A 412 42.87 2.50 -9.60
CA GLN A 412 43.98 1.86 -10.31
C GLN A 412 45.33 2.30 -9.74
N GLU A 413 45.52 3.59 -9.51
CA GLU A 413 46.72 4.15 -8.87
C GLU A 413 46.93 3.58 -7.47
N ALA A 414 45.87 3.51 -6.65
CA ALA A 414 45.94 2.95 -5.30
C ALA A 414 46.31 1.46 -5.32
N ARG A 415 45.77 0.69 -6.28
CA ARG A 415 46.15 -0.72 -6.48
C ARG A 415 47.60 -0.87 -6.94
N ALA A 416 48.08 0.00 -7.82
CA ALA A 416 49.47 -0.01 -8.30
C ALA A 416 50.44 0.38 -7.17
N GLY A 417 50.13 1.44 -6.42
CA GLY A 417 50.89 1.89 -5.26
C GLY A 417 50.97 0.83 -4.17
N LEU A 418 49.87 0.13 -3.89
CA LEU A 418 49.86 -0.97 -2.92
C LEU A 418 50.78 -2.13 -3.34
N LYS A 419 50.83 -2.47 -4.64
CA LYS A 419 51.76 -3.49 -5.16
C LYS A 419 53.23 -3.10 -5.01
N GLY A 420 53.55 -1.81 -5.12
CA GLY A 420 54.90 -1.27 -4.94
C GLY A 420 55.25 -0.93 -3.48
N SER A 421 54.33 -1.12 -2.54
CA SER A 421 54.51 -0.73 -1.14
C SER A 421 55.29 -1.77 -0.32
N THR A 422 55.82 -1.34 0.83
CA THR A 422 56.47 -2.23 1.81
C THR A 422 55.50 -2.90 2.78
N LEU A 423 54.18 -2.77 2.57
CA LEU A 423 53.16 -3.36 3.44
C LEU A 423 53.19 -4.89 3.30
N ALA A 424 53.14 -5.60 4.43
CA ALA A 424 53.20 -7.06 4.47
C ALA A 424 52.21 -7.65 5.49
N GLY A 425 51.94 -8.95 5.36
CA GLY A 425 51.06 -9.69 6.28
C GLY A 425 49.67 -9.07 6.41
N LYS A 426 49.18 -8.93 7.66
CA LYS A 426 47.83 -8.47 7.97
C LYS A 426 47.51 -7.08 7.44
N ASP A 427 48.49 -6.17 7.39
CA ASP A 427 48.27 -4.81 6.92
C ASP A 427 48.07 -4.75 5.40
N LEU A 428 48.79 -5.59 4.66
CA LEU A 428 48.60 -5.74 3.22
C LEU A 428 47.22 -6.33 2.91
N ASP A 429 46.81 -7.36 3.65
CA ASP A 429 45.49 -7.99 3.46
C ASP A 429 44.34 -7.02 3.80
N ALA A 430 44.50 -6.24 4.88
CA ALA A 430 43.55 -5.20 5.25
C ALA A 430 43.45 -4.10 4.17
N ALA A 431 44.59 -3.67 3.60
CA ALA A 431 44.62 -2.69 2.52
C ALA A 431 43.95 -3.21 1.23
N LYS A 432 44.19 -4.48 0.86
CA LYS A 432 43.52 -5.13 -0.28
C LYS A 432 42.00 -5.20 -0.06
N ALA A 433 41.56 -5.66 1.11
CA ALA A 433 40.13 -5.73 1.45
C ALA A 433 39.47 -4.33 1.44
N ALA A 434 40.19 -3.30 1.88
CA ALA A 434 39.73 -1.92 1.82
C ALA A 434 39.55 -1.44 0.37
N LEU A 435 40.50 -1.70 -0.52
CA LEU A 435 40.37 -1.35 -1.94
C LEU A 435 39.22 -2.12 -2.63
N GLU A 436 38.97 -3.37 -2.25
CA GLU A 436 37.80 -4.10 -2.76
C GLU A 436 36.47 -3.55 -2.24
N LYS A 437 36.43 -3.06 -0.99
CA LYS A 437 35.28 -2.32 -0.46
C LYS A 437 35.04 -1.03 -1.25
N ALA A 438 36.08 -0.26 -1.54
CA ALA A 438 35.99 0.95 -2.37
C ALA A 438 35.48 0.62 -3.79
N ALA A 439 36.05 -0.41 -4.43
CA ALA A 439 35.60 -0.88 -5.74
C ALA A 439 34.14 -1.33 -5.75
N ARG A 440 33.68 -1.99 -4.68
CA ARG A 440 32.27 -2.40 -4.53
C ARG A 440 31.33 -1.20 -4.45
N LEU A 441 31.71 -0.13 -3.75
CA LEU A 441 30.91 1.11 -3.69
C LEU A 441 30.80 1.79 -5.06
N GLN A 442 31.90 1.85 -5.82
CA GLN A 442 31.88 2.39 -7.19
C GLN A 442 31.01 1.57 -8.14
N ARG A 443 31.11 0.23 -8.08
CA ARG A 443 30.23 -0.68 -8.84
C ARG A 443 28.76 -0.51 -8.47
N PHE A 444 28.45 -0.39 -7.18
CA PHE A 444 27.07 -0.12 -6.75
C PHE A 444 26.51 1.14 -7.41
N VAL A 445 27.24 2.27 -7.35
CA VAL A 445 26.77 3.52 -7.96
C VAL A 445 26.56 3.39 -9.48
N ARG A 446 27.41 2.61 -10.15
CA ARG A 446 27.34 2.37 -11.60
C ARG A 446 26.18 1.45 -11.98
N ASP A 447 26.13 0.26 -11.39
CA ASP A 447 25.24 -0.82 -11.80
C ASP A 447 23.82 -0.66 -11.21
N ALA A 448 23.71 -0.02 -10.04
CA ALA A 448 22.42 0.32 -9.43
C ALA A 448 21.81 1.63 -9.95
N HIS A 449 22.47 2.30 -10.89
CA HIS A 449 22.05 3.59 -11.46
C HIS A 449 21.92 4.68 -10.39
N GLY A 450 23.05 5.30 -10.00
CA GLY A 450 23.11 6.36 -8.99
C GLY A 450 22.16 7.54 -9.22
N GLU A 451 21.67 7.76 -10.45
CA GLU A 451 20.62 8.73 -10.76
C GLU A 451 19.30 8.49 -10.01
N HIS A 452 19.02 7.26 -9.56
CA HIS A 452 17.87 6.97 -8.71
C HIS A 452 17.96 7.64 -7.34
N ASN A 453 19.18 7.89 -6.85
CA ASN A 453 19.42 8.53 -5.57
C ASN A 453 20.79 9.19 -5.50
N ILE A 454 20.86 10.42 -6.03
CA ILE A 454 22.09 11.21 -6.10
C ILE A 454 22.76 11.44 -4.73
N TYR A 455 21.99 11.46 -3.63
CA TYR A 455 22.52 11.66 -2.29
C TYR A 455 23.26 10.44 -1.78
N LEU A 456 22.65 9.26 -1.94
CA LEU A 456 23.29 8.00 -1.58
C LEU A 456 24.48 7.71 -2.50
N ALA A 457 24.35 7.97 -3.80
CA ALA A 457 25.44 7.85 -4.77
C ALA A 457 26.64 8.71 -4.36
N SER A 458 26.42 9.99 -4.07
CA SER A 458 27.44 10.90 -3.53
C SER A 458 28.14 10.35 -2.29
N LYS A 459 27.35 9.89 -1.31
CA LYS A 459 27.88 9.36 -0.06
C LYS A 459 28.73 8.12 -0.30
N ALA A 460 28.31 7.23 -1.20
CA ALA A 460 29.05 6.04 -1.58
C ALA A 460 30.39 6.38 -2.27
N LEU A 461 30.38 7.33 -3.21
CA LEU A 461 31.59 7.77 -3.89
C LEU A 461 32.59 8.46 -2.95
N ARG A 462 32.12 9.31 -2.03
CA ARG A 462 32.97 9.92 -1.00
C ARG A 462 33.57 8.91 -0.03
N GLU A 463 32.80 7.89 0.36
CA GLU A 463 33.32 6.82 1.21
C GLU A 463 34.36 5.99 0.46
N SER A 464 34.12 5.71 -0.83
CA SER A 464 35.11 5.07 -1.70
C SER A 464 36.40 5.89 -1.78
N ASP A 465 36.31 7.20 -2.01
CA ASP A 465 37.46 8.10 -2.07
C ASP A 465 38.26 8.08 -0.77
N LYS A 466 37.58 8.26 0.37
CA LYS A 466 38.20 8.22 1.70
C LYS A 466 38.96 6.93 1.95
N ILE A 467 38.39 5.79 1.57
CA ILE A 467 39.04 4.48 1.71
C ILE A 467 40.31 4.42 0.85
N MET A 468 40.25 4.86 -0.41
CA MET A 468 41.40 4.84 -1.32
C MET A 468 42.52 5.76 -0.82
N THR A 469 42.19 6.98 -0.39
CA THR A 469 43.16 7.92 0.20
C THR A 469 43.86 7.32 1.42
N GLY A 470 43.11 6.72 2.35
CA GLY A 470 43.70 6.09 3.53
C GLY A 470 44.60 4.87 3.21
N VAL A 471 44.32 4.15 2.11
CA VAL A 471 45.24 3.11 1.61
C VAL A 471 46.49 3.72 0.99
N GLY A 472 46.35 4.78 0.19
CA GLY A 472 47.47 5.52 -0.40
C GLY A 472 48.43 6.06 0.66
N GLU A 473 47.91 6.66 1.73
CA GLU A 473 48.69 7.14 2.88
C GLU A 473 49.51 6.01 3.53
N LYS A 474 48.87 4.86 3.83
CA LYS A 474 49.56 3.70 4.40
C LYS A 474 50.62 3.11 3.46
N ALA A 475 50.32 3.10 2.16
CA ALA A 475 51.24 2.65 1.11
C ALA A 475 52.31 3.70 0.74
N LYS A 476 52.28 4.89 1.36
CA LYS A 476 53.14 6.05 1.02
C LYS A 476 53.10 6.40 -0.47
N THR A 477 51.96 6.18 -1.11
CA THR A 477 51.73 6.49 -2.53
C THR A 477 50.95 7.79 -2.63
N SER A 478 51.45 8.74 -3.43
CA SER A 478 50.70 9.93 -3.78
C SER A 478 49.57 9.55 -4.76
N LEU A 479 48.33 9.82 -4.37
CA LEU A 479 47.14 9.58 -5.19
C LEU A 479 46.55 10.93 -5.60
N VAL A 480 45.88 10.96 -6.76
CA VAL A 480 45.12 12.14 -7.18
C VAL A 480 44.08 12.53 -6.11
N ASP A 481 44.05 13.81 -5.75
CA ASP A 481 43.00 14.33 -4.87
C ASP A 481 41.72 14.53 -5.67
N VAL A 482 40.69 13.77 -5.31
CA VAL A 482 39.36 13.82 -5.89
C VAL A 482 38.30 14.10 -4.84
N SER A 483 38.70 14.56 -3.66
CA SER A 483 37.80 14.83 -2.54
C SER A 483 36.73 15.89 -2.87
N ASP A 484 37.03 16.80 -3.80
CA ASP A 484 36.14 17.84 -4.31
C ASP A 484 35.22 17.41 -5.46
N LEU A 485 35.26 16.14 -5.91
CA LEU A 485 34.54 15.69 -7.11
C LEU A 485 33.18 15.01 -6.91
N PRO A 486 32.92 14.15 -5.91
CA PRO A 486 31.66 13.41 -5.83
C PRO A 486 30.43 14.32 -5.84
N MET A 487 29.53 14.14 -6.82
CA MET A 487 28.25 14.86 -6.98
C MET A 487 27.68 15.27 -5.63
N ILE A 488 27.52 16.57 -5.37
CA ILE A 488 27.29 17.18 -4.03
C ILE A 488 28.60 17.48 -3.25
N SER A 489 29.71 17.67 -3.95
CA SER A 489 30.88 18.44 -3.51
C SER A 489 30.85 19.82 -4.16
N GLY A 490 30.15 20.76 -3.52
CA GLY A 490 30.15 22.18 -3.87
C GLY A 490 29.60 22.61 -5.23
N SER A 491 30.37 22.44 -6.31
CA SER A 491 30.05 22.94 -7.66
C SER A 491 28.73 22.39 -8.22
N TYR A 492 28.39 21.15 -7.88
CA TYR A 492 27.16 20.48 -8.32
C TYR A 492 25.87 21.03 -7.70
N CYS A 493 25.94 21.72 -6.55
CA CYS A 493 24.76 22.35 -5.96
C CYS A 493 24.20 23.43 -6.89
N ALA A 494 25.08 24.22 -7.52
CA ALA A 494 24.73 25.26 -8.47
C ALA A 494 24.06 24.66 -9.73
N MET A 495 24.59 23.55 -10.26
CA MET A 495 24.04 22.89 -11.45
C MET A 495 22.54 22.56 -11.32
N CYS A 496 22.13 22.04 -10.17
CA CYS A 496 20.73 21.73 -9.90
C CYS A 496 19.92 22.97 -9.53
N HIS A 497 20.50 23.87 -8.73
CA HIS A 497 19.78 25.01 -8.14
C HIS A 497 19.57 26.15 -9.14
N GLU A 498 20.55 26.45 -10.00
CA GLU A 498 20.47 27.48 -11.04
C GLU A 498 19.34 27.19 -12.03
N LYS A 499 19.21 25.94 -12.48
CA LYS A 499 18.11 25.49 -13.36
C LYS A 499 16.72 25.67 -12.73
N VAL A 500 16.62 25.61 -11.40
CA VAL A 500 15.33 25.81 -10.69
C VAL A 500 15.20 27.20 -10.07
N GLY A 501 16.10 28.13 -10.38
CA GLY A 501 16.08 29.53 -9.92
C GLY A 501 16.45 29.73 -8.45
N VAL A 502 17.15 28.77 -7.85
CA VAL A 502 17.68 28.84 -6.48
C VAL A 502 19.15 29.28 -6.55
N LYS A 503 19.51 30.35 -5.84
CA LYS A 503 20.90 30.82 -5.76
C LYS A 503 21.64 30.07 -4.66
N VAL A 504 22.57 29.18 -5.03
CA VAL A 504 23.49 28.50 -4.09
C VAL A 504 24.91 28.49 -4.68
N PRO A 505 25.92 28.88 -3.90
CA PRO A 505 25.81 29.42 -2.54
C PRO A 505 25.20 30.83 -2.51
N PRO A 506 24.61 31.27 -1.38
CA PRO A 506 24.26 32.68 -1.19
C PRO A 506 25.52 33.55 -1.35
N GLU A 507 25.38 34.77 -1.85
CA GLU A 507 26.54 35.66 -2.10
C GLU A 507 27.36 35.91 -0.83
N THR A 508 26.66 36.04 0.30
CA THR A 508 27.25 36.26 1.60
C THR A 508 26.62 35.37 2.68
N VAL A 509 27.37 35.08 3.74
CA VAL A 509 26.89 34.36 4.94
C VAL A 509 27.46 34.98 6.20
N GLN A 510 26.75 34.82 7.31
CA GLN A 510 27.29 35.15 8.63
C GLN A 510 27.85 33.86 9.27
N PRO A 511 29.18 33.66 9.28
CA PRO A 511 29.77 32.48 9.91
C PRO A 511 29.56 32.53 11.45
N PRO A 512 29.54 31.37 12.13
CA PRO A 512 29.51 31.30 13.59
C PRO A 512 30.61 32.15 14.23
N LYS A 513 30.33 32.75 15.40
CA LYS A 513 31.30 33.58 16.15
C LYS A 513 32.63 32.87 16.43
N VAL A 514 32.60 31.54 16.54
CA VAL A 514 33.80 30.70 16.73
C VAL A 514 34.79 30.82 15.57
N LEU A 515 34.29 30.92 14.33
CA LEU A 515 35.10 31.11 13.13
C LEU A 515 35.42 32.57 12.86
N ARG A 516 34.55 33.46 13.34
CA ARG A 516 34.67 34.89 13.07
C ARG A 516 34.22 35.72 14.27
N PRO A 517 35.15 36.03 15.21
CA PRO A 517 34.83 36.74 16.45
C PRO A 517 34.28 38.14 16.23
N ASP A 518 34.69 38.80 15.13
CA ASP A 518 34.27 40.15 14.76
C ASP A 518 32.84 40.23 14.18
N GLY A 519 32.17 39.09 13.99
CA GLY A 519 30.76 39.00 13.58
C GLY A 519 30.45 39.52 12.17
N LYS A 520 31.47 39.89 11.37
CA LYS A 520 31.27 40.46 10.04
C LYS A 520 30.61 39.45 9.10
N ILE A 521 30.07 39.92 7.98
CA ILE A 521 29.51 39.12 6.87
C ILE A 521 30.61 38.62 5.90
N MET A 522 30.66 37.31 5.64
CA MET A 522 31.68 36.68 4.79
C MET A 522 31.21 36.59 3.33
N PRO A 523 32.06 36.91 2.34
CA PRO A 523 31.75 36.74 0.91
C PRO A 523 31.81 35.25 0.55
N HIS A 524 30.69 34.54 0.71
CA HIS A 524 30.62 33.09 0.56
C HIS A 524 30.83 32.63 -0.89
N LYS A 525 30.33 33.40 -1.86
CA LYS A 525 30.53 33.09 -3.29
C LYS A 525 32.01 33.03 -3.66
N MET A 526 32.80 34.00 -3.20
CA MET A 526 34.26 34.02 -3.41
C MET A 526 34.93 32.75 -2.88
N HIS A 527 34.55 32.31 -1.67
CA HIS A 527 35.13 31.09 -1.08
C HIS A 527 34.73 29.83 -1.84
N ALA A 528 33.49 29.75 -2.31
CA ALA A 528 33.00 28.61 -3.07
C ALA A 528 33.54 28.54 -4.51
N GLU A 529 34.00 29.66 -5.06
CA GLU A 529 34.72 29.70 -6.34
C GLU A 529 36.19 29.30 -6.18
N MET A 530 36.78 29.53 -5.00
CA MET A 530 38.16 29.16 -4.69
C MET A 530 38.34 27.71 -4.23
N MET A 531 37.35 27.14 -3.55
CA MET A 531 37.44 25.80 -2.95
C MET A 531 36.11 25.05 -3.07
N GLY A 532 36.17 23.73 -3.18
CA GLY A 532 34.97 22.89 -3.11
C GLY A 532 34.27 23.03 -1.75
N CYS A 533 32.93 23.07 -1.73
CA CYS A 533 32.18 23.31 -0.49
C CYS A 533 32.42 22.24 0.60
N VAL A 534 32.88 21.04 0.23
CA VAL A 534 33.22 19.97 1.19
C VAL A 534 34.48 20.25 1.99
N ASN A 535 35.28 21.25 1.61
CA ASN A 535 36.37 21.75 2.44
C ASN A 535 35.82 22.37 3.74
N CYS A 536 34.65 23.01 3.67
CA CYS A 536 34.05 23.69 4.82
C CYS A 536 32.84 22.95 5.39
N HIS A 537 32.13 22.18 4.57
CA HIS A 537 30.83 21.59 4.93
C HIS A 537 30.81 20.06 4.93
N GLU A 538 30.10 19.49 5.91
CA GLU A 538 29.79 18.06 5.93
C GLU A 538 28.46 17.81 5.22
N ILE A 539 28.50 17.77 3.89
CA ILE A 539 27.30 17.64 3.07
C ILE A 539 26.92 16.16 2.98
N GLY A 540 25.77 15.82 3.58
CA GLY A 540 25.25 14.44 3.61
C GLY A 540 23.78 14.32 3.19
N ALA A 541 23.05 15.43 3.09
CA ALA A 541 21.68 15.47 2.63
C ALA A 541 21.35 16.86 2.05
N HIS A 542 20.36 16.95 1.17
CA HIS A 542 19.85 18.24 0.68
C HIS A 542 19.46 19.13 1.86
N LYS A 543 19.84 20.42 1.81
CA LYS A 543 19.57 21.44 2.85
C LYS A 543 20.19 21.20 4.24
N LYS A 544 20.91 20.10 4.46
CA LYS A 544 21.76 19.91 5.64
C LYS A 544 23.21 20.13 5.24
N VAL A 545 23.66 21.36 5.41
CA VAL A 545 25.01 21.81 5.02
C VAL A 545 25.77 22.29 6.27
N PRO A 546 25.88 21.47 7.34
CA PRO A 546 26.60 21.87 8.54
C PRO A 546 28.08 22.10 8.22
N LEU A 547 28.73 22.96 8.99
CA LEU A 547 30.17 23.10 8.95
C LEU A 547 30.83 21.83 9.47
N ARG A 548 31.99 21.48 8.90
CA ARG A 548 32.81 20.37 9.39
C ARG A 548 33.34 20.71 10.78
N LYS A 549 33.47 19.69 11.64
CA LYS A 549 34.19 19.84 12.91
C LYS A 549 35.66 20.20 12.62
N GLY A 550 36.18 21.22 13.29
CA GLY A 550 37.57 21.66 13.12
C GLY A 550 37.81 22.51 11.88
N VAL A 551 36.78 23.03 11.22
CA VAL A 551 36.94 23.92 10.04
C VAL A 551 37.74 25.20 10.36
N GLU A 552 37.88 25.54 11.64
CA GLU A 552 38.68 26.67 12.12
C GLU A 552 40.14 26.59 11.67
N SER A 553 40.75 25.41 11.69
CA SER A 553 42.14 25.24 11.26
C SER A 553 42.28 25.51 9.76
N LYS A 554 41.30 25.08 8.97
CA LYS A 554 41.28 25.30 7.53
C LYS A 554 41.14 26.78 7.18
N CYS A 555 40.32 27.51 7.93
CA CYS A 555 40.21 28.96 7.76
C CYS A 555 41.52 29.69 8.10
N GLN A 556 42.26 29.22 9.12
CA GLN A 556 43.53 29.83 9.55
C GLN A 556 44.66 29.70 8.52
N GLU A 557 44.60 28.72 7.61
CA GLU A 557 45.57 28.58 6.51
C GLU A 557 45.61 29.81 5.59
N CYS A 558 44.47 30.48 5.40
CA CYS A 558 44.36 31.69 4.56
C CYS A 558 44.04 32.97 5.35
N HIS A 559 43.53 32.82 6.58
CA HIS A 559 43.19 33.92 7.49
C HIS A 559 43.92 33.74 8.83
N PRO A 560 45.27 33.91 8.87
CA PRO A 560 46.02 33.90 10.11
C PRO A 560 45.49 34.99 11.06
N LYS A 561 45.53 34.69 12.36
CA LYS A 561 45.00 35.55 13.42
C LYS A 561 45.74 36.88 13.54
#